data_AF-A0A8D8P1H2-F1
#
_entry.id   AF-A0A8D8P1H2-F1
#
_cell.length_a   1.000
_cell.length_b   1.000
_cell.length_c   1.000
_cell.angle_alpha   90.00
_cell.angle_beta   90.00
_cell.angle_gamma   90.00
#
_symmetry.space_group_name_H-M   'P 1'
#
loop_
_entity.id
_entity.type
_entity.pdbx_description
1 polymer ?
#
loop_
_entity_poly.entity_id
_entity_poly.type
_entity_poly.pdbx_seq_one_letter_code
_entity_poly.pdbx_strand_id
1 'polypeptide(L)'
;GLDYGGPSREFFFLLSRELFNPYYGLFEYSANDTYTVQVSPLSAFVDNSHDWFRFSGRVLGLALVHQYLLDAFFTRPFYKALLRLPVALSDLESLDNEFHQSLQWIRDNDIGSGVSLGLTFCVTEELLGRVVERELKPGGKNIPVTEKNKREYLERMVKWRLE
;
A
#
# COMPACT_ATOMS: atom_id res chain seq x y z
N GLY A 1 38.83 21.70 -6.81
CA GLY A 1 38.48 20.46 -7.53
C GLY A 1 37.03 20.54 -7.91
N LEU A 2 36.65 20.17 -9.13
CA LEU A 2 35.26 20.14 -9.58
C LEU A 2 34.49 19.12 -8.74
N ASP A 3 33.48 19.59 -8.02
CA ASP A 3 32.64 18.76 -7.15
C ASP A 3 31.60 18.03 -8.01
N TYR A 4 32.01 16.91 -8.62
CA TYR A 4 31.14 16.07 -9.45
C TYR A 4 30.00 15.40 -8.65
N GLY A 5 30.02 15.50 -7.31
CA GLY A 5 28.96 15.02 -6.43
C GLY A 5 27.75 15.95 -6.36
N GLY A 6 27.96 17.27 -6.47
CA GLY A 6 26.90 18.29 -6.37
C GLY A 6 25.81 18.14 -7.44
N PRO A 7 26.16 18.22 -8.74
CA PRO A 7 25.18 18.11 -9.83
C PRO A 7 24.48 16.74 -9.86
N SER A 8 25.21 15.67 -9.50
CA SER A 8 24.65 14.32 -9.45
C SER A 8 23.61 14.20 -8.33
N ARG A 9 23.87 14.73 -7.14
CA ARG A 9 22.91 14.74 -6.02
C ARG A 9 21.66 15.55 -6.34
N GLU A 10 21.84 16.74 -6.91
CA GLU A 10 20.72 17.60 -7.31
C GLU A 10 19.86 16.94 -8.39
N PHE A 11 20.48 16.24 -9.34
CA PHE A 11 19.76 15.47 -10.35
C PHE A 11 18.87 14.39 -9.71
N PHE A 12 19.38 13.58 -8.77
CA PHE A 12 18.57 12.56 -8.10
C PHE A 12 17.45 13.17 -7.26
N PHE A 13 17.71 14.29 -6.60
CA PHE A 13 16.72 15.02 -5.81
C PHE A 13 15.55 15.51 -6.69
N LEU A 14 15.85 16.20 -7.80
CA LEU A 14 14.83 16.69 -8.73
C LEU A 14 14.11 15.54 -9.44
N LEU A 15 14.85 14.51 -9.86
CA LEU A 15 14.29 13.33 -10.50
C LEU A 15 13.32 12.61 -9.57
N SER A 16 13.64 12.44 -8.28
CA SER A 16 12.72 11.79 -7.34
C SER A 16 11.41 12.55 -7.18
N ARG A 17 11.44 13.89 -7.17
CA ARG A 17 10.23 14.69 -7.03
C ARG A 17 9.28 14.49 -8.20
N GLU A 18 9.80 14.45 -9.41
CA GLU A 18 8.99 14.19 -10.60
C GLU A 18 8.53 12.73 -10.67
N LEU A 19 9.43 11.78 -10.41
CA LEU A 19 9.16 10.36 -10.55
C LEU A 19 8.07 9.85 -9.59
N PHE A 20 8.05 10.37 -8.36
CA PHE A 20 7.08 10.00 -7.33
C PHE A 20 5.92 10.99 -7.21
N ASN A 21 5.78 11.89 -8.19
CA ASN A 21 4.70 12.87 -8.21
C ASN A 21 3.34 12.20 -8.46
N PRO A 22 2.34 12.37 -7.58
CA PRO A 22 1.02 11.79 -7.77
C PRO A 22 0.29 12.22 -9.03
N TYR A 23 0.64 13.38 -9.62
CA TYR A 23 0.04 13.84 -10.86
C TYR A 23 0.23 12.88 -12.05
N TYR A 24 1.27 12.03 -12.03
CA TYR A 24 1.48 11.03 -13.09
C TYR A 24 0.71 9.73 -12.88
N GLY A 25 -0.01 9.56 -11.76
CA GLY A 25 -0.87 8.41 -11.48
C GLY A 25 -0.15 7.09 -11.17
N LEU A 26 1.19 7.07 -11.17
CA LEU A 26 1.98 5.89 -10.76
C LEU A 26 1.99 5.70 -9.24
N PHE A 27 2.07 6.82 -8.52
CA PHE A 27 2.08 6.89 -7.07
C PHE A 27 0.95 7.80 -6.58
N GLU A 28 0.57 7.67 -5.33
CA GLU A 28 -0.40 8.53 -4.66
C GLU A 28 0.04 8.80 -3.22
N TYR A 29 -0.51 9.84 -2.61
CA TYR A 29 -0.33 10.07 -1.17
C TYR A 29 -1.13 9.04 -0.38
N SER A 30 -0.51 8.48 0.66
CA SER A 30 -1.13 7.41 1.44
C SER A 30 -2.25 7.88 2.36
N ALA A 31 -2.22 9.15 2.80
CA ALA A 31 -3.24 9.76 3.66
C ALA A 31 -3.21 11.29 3.50
N ASN A 32 -4.33 11.95 3.82
CA ASN A 32 -4.49 13.40 3.63
C ASN A 32 -3.47 14.26 4.39
N ASP A 33 -2.94 13.76 5.53
CA ASP A 33 -2.01 14.51 6.40
C ASP A 33 -0.58 13.95 6.42
N THR A 34 -0.29 12.94 5.58
CA THR A 34 1.02 12.31 5.55
C THR A 34 1.61 12.42 4.15
N TYR A 35 2.75 13.11 4.03
CA TYR A 35 3.52 13.24 2.77
C TYR A 35 4.22 11.94 2.35
N THR A 36 3.71 10.78 2.77
CA THR A 36 4.21 9.49 2.32
C THR A 36 3.52 9.05 1.05
N VAL A 37 4.29 8.47 0.14
CA VAL A 37 3.82 7.98 -1.16
C VAL A 37 3.71 6.45 -1.16
N GLN A 38 2.68 5.96 -1.86
CA GLN A 38 2.45 4.54 -2.13
C GLN A 38 2.14 4.34 -3.62
N VAL A 39 2.20 3.09 -4.10
CA VAL A 39 1.79 2.77 -5.47
C VAL A 39 0.30 3.01 -5.60
N SER A 40 -0.11 3.77 -6.62
CA SER A 40 -1.54 4.00 -6.83
C SER A 40 -2.21 2.76 -7.42
N PRO A 41 -3.38 2.32 -6.92
CA PRO A 41 -4.19 1.30 -7.59
C PRO A 41 -4.56 1.70 -9.03
N LEU A 42 -4.64 3.01 -9.30
CA LEU A 42 -4.96 3.55 -10.63
C LEU A 42 -3.78 3.51 -11.59
N SER A 43 -2.57 3.18 -11.13
CA SER A 43 -1.39 3.03 -11.98
C SER A 43 -1.58 1.95 -13.06
N ALA A 44 -2.50 1.01 -12.85
CA ALA A 44 -2.89 0.01 -13.86
C ALA A 44 -3.47 0.64 -15.14
N PHE A 45 -3.99 1.87 -15.07
CA PHE A 45 -4.55 2.61 -16.21
C PHE A 45 -3.54 3.56 -16.86
N VAL A 46 -2.32 3.65 -16.33
CA VAL A 46 -1.25 4.47 -16.90
C VAL A 46 -0.56 3.69 -18.02
N ASP A 47 -0.40 4.31 -19.19
CA ASP A 47 0.31 3.73 -20.32
C ASP A 47 1.75 3.36 -19.94
N ASN A 48 2.16 2.14 -20.27
CA ASN A 48 3.50 1.60 -19.97
C ASN A 48 3.87 1.64 -18.47
N SER A 49 2.88 1.54 -17.57
CA SER A 49 3.11 1.57 -16.11
C SER A 49 4.20 0.60 -15.64
N HIS A 50 4.28 -0.60 -16.21
CA HIS A 50 5.33 -1.57 -15.90
C HIS A 50 6.75 -1.07 -16.20
N ASP A 51 6.95 -0.39 -17.33
CA ASP A 51 8.26 0.17 -17.69
C ASP A 51 8.62 1.35 -16.80
N TRP A 52 7.63 2.17 -16.45
CA TRP A 52 7.81 3.24 -15.47
C TRP A 52 8.18 2.70 -14.09
N PHE A 53 7.52 1.68 -13.56
CA PHE A 53 7.90 1.07 -12.30
C PHE A 53 9.30 0.45 -12.35
N ARG A 54 9.67 -0.17 -13.48
CA ARG A 54 11.03 -0.70 -13.70
C ARG A 54 12.06 0.42 -13.70
N PHE A 55 11.75 1.56 -14.33
CA PHE A 55 12.59 2.75 -14.32
C PHE A 55 12.72 3.31 -12.90
N SER A 56 11.62 3.48 -12.17
CA SER A 56 11.62 3.96 -10.80
C SER A 56 12.46 3.07 -9.88
N GLY A 57 12.32 1.75 -9.99
CA GLY A 57 13.13 0.79 -9.24
C GLY A 57 14.62 0.90 -9.53
N ARG A 58 15.02 1.17 -10.78
CA ARG A 58 16.43 1.41 -11.13
C ARG A 58 16.95 2.71 -10.53
N VAL A 59 16.17 3.79 -10.57
CA VAL A 59 16.54 5.08 -9.96
C VAL A 59 16.72 4.92 -8.45
N LEU A 60 15.79 4.25 -7.77
CA LEU A 60 15.89 3.91 -6.34
C LEU A 60 17.17 3.11 -6.04
N GLY A 61 17.41 2.04 -6.81
CA GLY A 61 18.61 1.21 -6.64
C GLY A 61 19.91 1.98 -6.85
N LEU A 62 19.96 2.83 -7.87
CA LEU A 62 21.14 3.64 -8.17
C LEU A 62 21.40 4.70 -7.08
N ALA A 63 20.33 5.34 -6.58
CA ALA A 63 20.44 6.26 -5.45
C ALA A 63 20.99 5.58 -4.19
N LEU A 64 20.55 4.36 -3.89
CA LEU A 64 21.06 3.57 -2.77
C LEU A 64 22.55 3.21 -2.95
N VAL A 65 22.96 2.77 -4.14
CA VAL A 65 24.36 2.41 -4.45
C VAL A 65 25.29 3.61 -4.28
N HIS A 66 24.86 4.80 -4.71
CA HIS A 66 25.65 6.03 -4.60
C HIS A 66 25.44 6.80 -3.30
N GLN A 67 24.61 6.29 -2.38
CA GLN A 67 24.28 6.93 -1.10
C GLN A 67 23.70 8.34 -1.28
N TYR A 68 22.85 8.51 -2.30
CA TYR A 68 22.12 9.74 -2.54
C TYR A 68 20.76 9.70 -1.84
N LEU A 69 20.38 10.85 -1.28
CA LEU A 69 19.06 11.04 -0.68
C LEU A 69 18.06 11.40 -1.77
N LEU A 70 16.86 10.85 -1.66
CA LEU A 70 15.73 11.14 -2.53
C LEU A 70 14.71 11.96 -1.74
N ASP A 71 14.03 12.85 -2.44
CA ASP A 71 12.95 13.67 -1.89
C ASP A 71 11.61 12.94 -2.03
N ALA A 72 11.54 11.74 -1.46
CA ALA A 72 10.33 10.93 -1.43
C ALA A 72 10.33 10.05 -0.18
N PHE A 73 9.23 10.09 0.55
CA PHE A 73 9.03 9.27 1.74
C PHE A 73 8.05 8.15 1.39
N PHE A 74 8.49 6.91 1.38
CA PHE A 74 7.58 5.78 1.14
C PHE A 74 6.89 5.32 2.44
N THR A 75 5.76 4.65 2.29
CA THR A 75 5.07 4.02 3.42
C THR A 75 5.87 2.85 3.99
N ARG A 76 5.63 2.49 5.26
CA ARG A 76 6.27 1.32 5.89
C ARG A 76 6.00 0.00 5.12
N PRO A 77 4.75 -0.28 4.67
CA PRO A 77 4.48 -1.44 3.82
C PRO A 77 5.31 -1.46 2.54
N PHE A 78 5.54 -0.30 1.91
CA PHE A 78 6.36 -0.24 0.70
C PHE A 78 7.81 -0.69 0.97
N TYR A 79 8.43 -0.21 2.04
CA TYR A 79 9.77 -0.68 2.43
C TYR A 79 9.78 -2.17 2.80
N LYS A 80 8.76 -2.66 3.50
CA LYS A 80 8.63 -4.09 3.81
C LYS A 80 8.51 -4.93 2.54
N ALA A 81 7.74 -4.48 1.54
CA ALA A 81 7.61 -5.15 0.26
C ALA A 81 8.96 -5.25 -0.48
N LEU A 82 9.75 -4.16 -0.52
CA LEU A 82 11.10 -4.17 -1.08
C LEU A 82 12.02 -5.17 -0.37
N LEU A 83 11.88 -5.31 0.95
CA LEU A 83 12.63 -6.26 1.78
C LEU A 83 12.04 -7.68 1.79
N ARG A 84 10.91 -7.91 1.12
CA ARG A 84 10.12 -9.17 1.16
C ARG A 84 9.72 -9.59 2.58
N LEU A 85 9.47 -8.60 3.44
CA LEU A 85 8.99 -8.82 4.80
C LEU A 85 7.45 -8.87 4.81
N PRO A 86 6.86 -9.71 5.68
CA PRO A 86 5.42 -9.78 5.81
C PRO A 86 4.87 -8.47 6.39
N VAL A 87 3.70 -8.06 5.88
CA VAL A 87 2.92 -6.97 6.43
C VAL A 87 2.13 -7.44 7.66
N ALA A 88 1.95 -6.55 8.61
CA ALA A 88 1.25 -6.81 9.86
C ALA A 88 0.12 -5.79 10.08
N LEU A 89 -0.83 -6.13 10.96
CA LEU A 89 -1.94 -5.24 11.33
C LEU A 89 -1.44 -3.87 11.82
N SER A 90 -0.31 -3.82 12.52
CA SER A 90 0.32 -2.58 13.00
C SER A 90 0.79 -1.66 11.88
N ASP A 91 1.02 -2.17 10.67
CA ASP A 91 1.42 -1.32 9.54
C ASP A 91 0.24 -0.49 9.01
N LEU A 92 -1.00 -0.95 9.22
CA LEU A 92 -2.20 -0.20 8.89
C LEU A 92 -2.43 1.00 9.81
N GLU A 93 -1.97 0.95 11.05
CA GLU A 93 -2.14 2.06 12.02
C GLU A 93 -1.61 3.38 11.44
N SER A 94 -0.47 3.32 10.74
CA SER A 94 0.15 4.49 10.12
C SER A 94 -0.50 4.96 8.82
N LEU A 95 -1.36 4.15 8.20
CA LEU A 95 -1.99 4.45 6.91
C LEU A 95 -3.46 4.83 7.07
N ASP A 96 -4.16 4.08 7.90
CA ASP A 96 -5.60 4.14 8.07
C ASP A 96 -5.94 3.66 9.49
N ASN A 97 -5.87 4.61 10.43
CA ASN A 97 -6.11 4.29 11.84
C ASN A 97 -7.55 3.80 12.07
N GLU A 98 -8.54 4.36 11.36
CA GLU A 98 -9.94 3.92 11.51
C GLU A 98 -10.13 2.46 11.08
N PHE A 99 -9.56 2.09 9.93
CA PHE A 99 -9.58 0.71 9.45
C PHE A 99 -8.79 -0.21 10.38
N HIS A 100 -7.63 0.24 10.89
CA HIS A 100 -6.87 -0.49 11.90
C HIS A 100 -7.69 -0.77 13.17
N GLN A 101 -8.37 0.23 13.72
CA GLN A 101 -9.22 0.07 14.91
C GLN A 101 -10.36 -0.94 14.66
N SER A 102 -10.96 -0.90 13.47
CA SER A 102 -12.03 -1.83 13.10
C SER A 102 -11.56 -3.27 13.03
N LEU A 103 -10.40 -3.53 12.39
CA LEU A 103 -9.80 -4.86 12.34
C LEU A 103 -9.30 -5.32 13.72
N GLN A 104 -8.77 -4.40 14.53
CA GLN A 104 -8.36 -4.67 15.90
C GLN A 104 -9.56 -5.07 16.76
N TRP A 105 -10.70 -4.40 16.61
CA TRP A 105 -11.93 -4.77 17.31
C TRP A 105 -12.39 -6.18 16.94
N ILE A 106 -12.39 -6.55 15.65
CA ILE A 106 -12.74 -7.91 15.20
C ILE A 106 -11.78 -8.96 15.77
N ARG A 107 -10.49 -8.62 15.91
CA ARG A 107 -9.48 -9.51 16.49
C ARG A 107 -9.75 -9.78 17.97
N ASP A 108 -10.04 -8.73 18.72
CA ASP A 108 -10.05 -8.75 20.19
C ASP A 108 -11.43 -9.11 20.77
N ASN A 109 -12.51 -8.95 19.98
CA ASN A 109 -13.88 -9.27 20.41
C ASN A 109 -14.37 -10.62 19.86
N ASP A 110 -15.37 -11.19 20.53
CA ASP A 110 -16.09 -12.39 20.08
C ASP A 110 -17.22 -11.99 19.11
N ILE A 111 -17.08 -12.39 17.84
CA ILE A 111 -18.06 -12.12 16.78
C ILE A 111 -19.11 -13.24 16.63
N GLY A 112 -19.04 -14.31 17.43
CA GLY A 112 -19.88 -15.51 17.29
C GLY A 112 -21.12 -15.56 18.18
N SER A 113 -21.16 -14.82 19.29
CA SER A 113 -22.09 -15.08 20.40
C SER A 113 -23.23 -14.07 20.60
N GLY A 114 -23.35 -13.03 19.77
CA GLY A 114 -24.47 -12.09 19.92
C GLY A 114 -24.64 -11.01 18.84
N VAL A 115 -23.62 -10.71 18.04
CA VAL A 115 -23.67 -9.71 16.97
C VAL A 115 -23.17 -10.33 15.68
N SER A 116 -24.09 -10.77 14.82
CA SER A 116 -23.72 -11.13 13.45
C SER A 116 -23.41 -9.84 12.70
N LEU A 117 -22.12 -9.61 12.44
CA LEU A 117 -21.65 -8.48 11.64
C LEU A 117 -21.97 -8.64 10.14
N GLY A 118 -22.49 -9.80 9.73
CA GLY A 118 -22.76 -10.09 8.32
C GLY A 118 -21.51 -10.13 7.44
N LEU A 119 -20.32 -10.24 8.04
CA LEU A 119 -19.05 -10.23 7.31
C LEU A 119 -18.87 -11.52 6.51
N THR A 120 -18.38 -11.37 5.29
CA THR A 120 -17.95 -12.46 4.42
C THR A 120 -16.51 -12.21 3.97
N PHE A 121 -15.87 -13.17 3.30
CA PHE A 121 -14.55 -12.98 2.71
C PHE A 121 -14.62 -12.20 1.39
N CYS A 122 -15.31 -11.07 1.40
CA CYS A 122 -15.50 -10.18 0.26
C CYS A 122 -15.39 -8.72 0.72
N VAL A 123 -14.79 -7.88 -0.11
CA VAL A 123 -14.63 -6.45 0.12
C VAL A 123 -15.28 -5.67 -1.01
N THR A 124 -15.73 -4.46 -0.70
CA THR A 124 -16.35 -3.56 -1.64
C THR A 124 -15.39 -2.41 -1.91
N GLU A 125 -15.01 -2.25 -3.17
CA GLU A 125 -14.06 -1.24 -3.64
C GLU A 125 -14.75 -0.27 -4.57
N GLU A 126 -14.48 1.03 -4.42
CA GLU A 126 -14.86 2.02 -5.41
C GLU A 126 -13.72 2.24 -6.39
N LEU A 127 -13.90 1.76 -7.61
CA LEU A 127 -12.94 1.89 -8.71
C LEU A 127 -13.56 2.74 -9.81
N LEU A 128 -12.99 3.92 -10.07
CA LEU A 128 -13.45 4.84 -11.12
C LEU A 128 -14.95 5.19 -11.01
N GLY A 129 -15.44 5.40 -9.79
CA GLY A 129 -16.87 5.68 -9.51
C GLY A 129 -17.80 4.48 -9.65
N ARG A 130 -17.27 3.26 -9.80
CA ARG A 130 -18.03 2.01 -9.80
C ARG A 130 -17.72 1.22 -8.55
N VAL A 131 -18.77 0.76 -7.89
CA VAL A 131 -18.68 -0.14 -6.74
C VAL A 131 -18.48 -1.56 -7.26
N VAL A 132 -17.35 -2.18 -6.92
CA VAL A 132 -16.99 -3.55 -7.31
C VAL A 132 -16.81 -4.40 -6.05
N GLU A 133 -17.35 -5.60 -6.07
CA GLU A 133 -17.10 -6.60 -5.02
C GLU A 133 -15.93 -7.49 -5.42
N ARG A 134 -14.93 -7.59 -4.53
CA ARG A 134 -13.75 -8.42 -4.70
C ARG A 134 -13.69 -9.49 -3.62
N GLU A 135 -13.59 -10.75 -4.03
CA GLU A 135 -13.43 -11.85 -3.08
C GLU A 135 -11.99 -11.92 -2.56
N LEU A 136 -11.83 -12.02 -1.24
CA LEU A 136 -10.54 -12.16 -0.57
C LEU A 136 -9.95 -13.58 -0.72
N LYS A 137 -10.81 -14.55 -1.02
CA LYS A 137 -10.46 -15.94 -1.33
C LYS A 137 -11.52 -16.56 -2.25
N PRO A 138 -11.20 -17.65 -2.98
CA PRO A 138 -12.16 -18.27 -3.90
C PRO A 138 -13.48 -18.66 -3.20
N GLY A 139 -14.61 -18.16 -3.71
CA GLY A 139 -15.94 -18.37 -3.14
C GLY A 139 -16.19 -17.61 -1.83
N GLY A 140 -15.35 -16.60 -1.55
CA GLY A 140 -15.34 -15.86 -0.29
C GLY A 140 -16.66 -15.18 0.05
N LYS A 141 -17.45 -14.79 -0.97
CA LYS A 141 -18.76 -14.19 -0.79
C LYS A 141 -19.76 -15.10 -0.05
N ASN A 142 -19.60 -16.42 -0.19
CA ASN A 142 -20.47 -17.40 0.46
C ASN A 142 -19.91 -17.91 1.80
N ILE A 143 -18.75 -17.41 2.23
CA ILE A 143 -18.07 -17.88 3.43
C ILE A 143 -18.23 -16.82 4.51
N PRO A 144 -19.09 -17.04 5.52
CA PRO A 144 -19.24 -16.11 6.63
C PRO A 144 -17.99 -16.09 7.50
N VAL A 145 -17.66 -14.91 8.02
CA VAL A 145 -16.62 -14.75 9.03
C VAL A 145 -17.17 -15.21 10.38
N THR A 146 -16.42 -16.07 11.05
CA THR A 146 -16.75 -16.70 12.32
C THR A 146 -15.51 -16.66 13.21
N GLU A 147 -15.67 -16.89 14.52
CA GLU A 147 -14.53 -16.97 15.44
C GLU A 147 -13.43 -17.93 14.99
N LYS A 148 -13.79 -19.05 14.35
CA LYS A 148 -12.82 -20.04 13.88
C LYS A 148 -11.97 -19.56 12.71
N ASN A 149 -12.51 -18.68 11.87
CA ASN A 149 -11.85 -18.22 10.64
C ASN A 149 -11.49 -16.72 10.68
N LYS A 150 -11.76 -16.00 11.78
CA LYS A 150 -11.49 -14.57 11.91
C LYS A 150 -10.02 -14.22 11.70
N ARG A 151 -9.09 -15.07 12.18
CA ARG A 151 -7.65 -14.87 11.95
C ARG A 151 -7.30 -14.85 10.47
N GLU A 152 -7.85 -15.80 9.69
CA GLU A 152 -7.66 -15.83 8.25
C GLU A 152 -8.26 -14.58 7.59
N TYR A 153 -9.46 -14.18 8.00
CA TYR A 153 -10.10 -12.97 7.49
C TYR A 153 -9.22 -11.73 7.72
N LEU A 154 -8.69 -11.55 8.93
CA LEU A 154 -7.78 -10.44 9.25
C LEU A 154 -6.51 -10.45 8.41
N GLU A 155 -5.87 -11.61 8.25
CA GLU A 155 -4.68 -11.76 7.40
C GLU A 155 -4.98 -11.38 5.94
N ARG A 156 -6.12 -11.83 5.41
CA ARG A 156 -6.56 -11.50 4.05
C ARG A 156 -6.90 -10.03 3.87
N MET A 157 -7.53 -9.41 4.86
CA MET A 157 -7.87 -7.99 4.86
C MET A 157 -6.61 -7.10 4.89
N VAL A 158 -5.66 -7.42 5.77
CA VAL A 158 -4.37 -6.71 5.85
C VAL A 158 -3.62 -6.85 4.53
N LYS A 159 -3.59 -8.06 3.97
CA LYS A 159 -2.95 -8.32 2.68
C LYS A 159 -3.61 -7.53 1.56
N TRP A 160 -4.94 -7.58 1.45
CA TRP A 160 -5.70 -6.86 0.43
C TRP A 160 -5.52 -5.34 0.50
N ARG A 161 -5.43 -4.77 1.71
CA ARG A 161 -5.28 -3.32 1.87
C ARG A 161 -3.87 -2.82 1.54
N LEU A 162 -2.85 -3.69 1.65
CA LEU A 162 -1.44 -3.33 1.55
C LEU A 162 -0.73 -3.85 0.28
N GLU A 163 -1.35 -4.77 -0.46
CA GLU A 163 -0.88 -5.33 -1.74
C GLU A 163 -1.84 -5.03 -2.89
#